data_AF-A0A668SNZ0-F1
#
_entry.id   AF-A0A668SNZ0-F1
#
_cell.length_a   1.000
_cell.length_b   1.000
_cell.length_c   1.000
_cell.angle_alpha   90.00
_cell.angle_beta   90.00
_cell.angle_gamma   90.00
#
_symmetry.space_group_name_H-M   'P 1'
#
loop_
_entity.id
_entity.type
_entity.pdbx_description
1 polymer ?
#
loop_
_entity_poly.entity_id
_entity_poly.type
_entity_poly.pdbx_seq_one_letter_code
_entity_poly.pdbx_strand_id
1 'polypeptide(L)'
;MPESVEVLISVVRVPPSSIITAVQQQDYSASVWLRRRDKLEHSQQKCIVIFALVCCFAVLVALIFSAVDIWGEDEDGITEENCSKDCRVVLVENIPEDISFLNNSTSHLPLSIGLYNLLNQAIRVVEIVSPQWLLNSSDNESSFQPGRALLSSLQGLKARGIQLKISSGIANSTELSKLNAEVHYINMAALTKGNLHSSFWVVDRKHFYIGSASMDWRSLATRKELGVLVYNCSCLALDLHKVFSLYWGLQYKDFIPSFWSKRLFAVSNRDTPLNLTINGTKALAYVSSSPDVFIPKHRSSDLEAIARVIQDANHFIYISITDYLPLMGRNTSRLEQICCRTVTWQMNKRYKGK
;
A
#
# COMPACT_ATOMS: atom_id res chain seq x y z
N MET A 1 98.83 67.91 29.89
CA MET A 1 99.11 68.92 30.93
C MET A 1 98.05 70.00 30.81
N PRO A 2 97.38 70.38 31.91
CA PRO A 2 97.22 69.61 33.16
C PRO A 2 96.32 68.37 32.88
N GLU A 3 95.31 67.86 33.60
CA GLU A 3 94.73 67.87 34.99
C GLU A 3 93.96 66.50 35.06
N SER A 4 93.71 65.71 36.11
CA SER A 4 93.33 65.85 37.54
C SER A 4 91.95 66.47 37.79
N VAL A 5 91.04 65.86 38.55
CA VAL A 5 91.15 65.55 40.00
C VAL A 5 90.14 64.45 40.46
N GLU A 6 90.64 63.41 41.17
CA GLU A 6 90.06 62.72 42.36
C GLU A 6 88.68 61.95 42.35
N VAL A 7 88.35 61.00 43.27
CA VAL A 7 89.12 60.01 44.10
C VAL A 7 88.17 58.93 44.72
N LEU A 8 88.74 57.89 45.37
CA LEU A 8 88.17 57.05 46.48
C LEU A 8 87.59 55.63 46.23
N ILE A 9 88.42 54.61 46.55
CA ILE A 9 88.19 53.40 47.40
C ILE A 9 86.76 52.78 47.47
N SER A 10 86.59 51.49 47.09
CA SER A 10 86.42 50.36 48.06
C SER A 10 86.26 48.95 47.44
N VAL A 11 86.36 47.94 48.31
CA VAL A 11 86.44 46.47 48.14
C VAL A 11 85.07 45.81 47.85
N VAL A 12 85.00 44.62 47.21
CA VAL A 12 84.26 43.39 47.66
C VAL A 12 84.04 42.27 46.60
N ARG A 13 84.43 41.03 46.99
CA ARG A 13 84.00 39.66 46.60
C ARG A 13 84.14 39.06 45.18
N VAL A 14 84.40 37.75 45.22
CA VAL A 14 84.36 36.73 44.16
C VAL A 14 83.04 35.93 44.25
N PRO A 15 82.42 35.50 43.13
CA PRO A 15 81.45 34.40 43.08
C PRO A 15 82.07 33.07 42.53
N PRO A 16 81.53 31.89 42.89
CA PRO A 16 82.18 30.59 42.64
C PRO A 16 81.82 29.92 41.29
N SER A 17 82.38 28.72 41.07
CA SER A 17 82.36 27.93 39.84
C SER A 17 81.00 27.28 39.48
N SER A 18 80.90 26.86 38.22
CA SER A 18 79.67 26.38 37.58
C SER A 18 79.28 24.94 37.93
N ILE A 19 77.99 24.76 38.24
CA ILE A 19 77.27 23.50 38.06
C ILE A 19 76.01 23.85 37.25
N ILE A 20 75.97 23.45 35.97
CA ILE A 20 74.76 23.48 35.15
C ILE A 20 74.37 22.03 34.88
N THR A 21 73.13 21.71 35.20
CA THR A 21 72.71 20.34 35.55
C THR A 21 72.08 19.59 34.38
N ALA A 22 72.18 18.26 34.39
CA ALA A 22 71.56 17.38 33.40
C ALA A 22 70.02 17.54 33.27
N VAL A 23 69.38 18.14 34.28
CA VAL A 23 67.95 18.51 34.33
C VAL A 23 67.46 19.15 33.03
N GLN A 24 68.18 20.15 32.50
CA GLN A 24 67.72 20.93 31.34
C GLN A 24 67.63 20.10 30.04
N GLN A 25 68.37 18.99 29.95
CA GLN A 25 68.30 18.05 28.81
C GLN A 25 67.20 16.99 29.00
N GLN A 26 66.81 16.74 30.26
CA GLN A 26 65.73 15.83 30.64
C GLN A 26 64.35 16.48 30.42
N ASP A 27 64.21 17.78 30.72
CA ASP A 27 62.99 18.56 30.42
C ASP A 27 62.73 18.67 28.90
N TYR A 28 63.78 18.85 28.10
CA TYR A 28 63.65 18.93 26.64
C TYR A 28 63.22 17.60 26.01
N SER A 29 63.71 16.47 26.54
CA SER A 29 63.29 15.14 26.08
C SER A 29 61.89 14.76 26.57
N ALA A 30 61.51 15.13 27.81
CA ALA A 30 60.15 14.95 28.33
C ALA A 30 59.12 15.76 27.52
N SER A 31 59.38 17.04 27.25
CA SER A 31 58.47 17.90 26.48
C SER A 31 58.30 17.48 25.02
N VAL A 32 59.36 16.97 24.36
CA VAL A 32 59.26 16.34 23.03
C VAL A 32 58.46 15.03 23.06
N TRP A 33 58.56 14.24 24.13
CA TRP A 33 57.80 13.00 24.29
C TRP A 33 56.31 13.27 24.53
N LEU A 34 55.97 14.20 25.43
CA LEU A 34 54.61 14.68 25.67
C LEU A 34 53.98 15.21 24.36
N ARG A 35 54.65 16.13 23.66
CA ARG A 35 54.15 16.70 22.39
C ARG A 35 53.94 15.64 21.30
N ARG A 36 54.70 14.54 21.32
CA ARG A 36 54.52 13.39 20.41
C ARG A 36 53.34 12.52 20.84
N ARG A 37 53.14 12.35 22.16
CA ARG A 37 52.00 11.67 22.76
C ARG A 37 50.69 12.41 22.50
N ASP A 38 50.62 13.71 22.74
CA ASP A 38 49.44 14.54 22.45
C ASP A 38 49.03 14.42 20.97
N LYS A 39 50.01 14.44 20.07
CA LYS A 39 49.80 14.30 18.62
C LYS A 39 49.36 12.90 18.21
N LEU A 40 49.80 11.86 18.92
CA LEU A 40 49.32 10.48 18.76
C LEU A 40 47.89 10.32 19.28
N GLU A 41 47.61 10.77 20.50
CA GLU A 41 46.27 10.69 21.12
C GLU A 41 45.25 11.49 20.29
N HIS A 42 45.58 12.70 19.85
CA HIS A 42 44.75 13.49 18.93
C HIS A 42 44.58 12.85 17.52
N SER A 43 45.51 11.99 17.08
CA SER A 43 45.36 11.20 15.85
C SER A 43 44.46 9.98 16.08
N GLN A 44 44.61 9.27 17.19
CA GLN A 44 43.77 8.14 17.58
C GLN A 44 42.32 8.59 17.79
N GLN A 45 42.11 9.72 18.45
CA GLN A 45 40.78 10.32 18.67
C GLN A 45 40.09 10.64 17.33
N LYS A 46 40.83 11.09 16.31
CA LYS A 46 40.29 11.27 14.94
C LYS A 46 39.93 9.94 14.27
N CYS A 47 40.78 8.92 14.38
CA CYS A 47 40.46 7.59 13.86
C CYS A 47 39.20 7.00 14.53
N ILE A 48 39.05 7.16 15.85
CA ILE A 48 37.87 6.72 16.60
C ILE A 48 36.60 7.46 16.14
N VAL A 49 36.67 8.79 15.97
CA VAL A 49 35.53 9.58 15.47
C VAL A 49 35.15 9.21 14.03
N ILE A 50 36.13 8.98 13.15
CA ILE A 50 35.88 8.53 11.77
C ILE A 50 35.25 7.14 11.77
N PHE A 51 35.77 6.19 12.56
CA PHE A 51 35.21 4.85 12.67
C PHE A 51 33.79 4.87 13.24
N ALA A 52 33.52 5.67 14.26
CA ALA A 52 32.18 5.86 14.82
C ALA A 52 31.21 6.46 13.78
N LEU A 53 31.64 7.45 12.98
CA LEU A 53 30.83 8.01 11.88
C LEU A 53 30.54 6.98 10.79
N VAL A 54 31.52 6.15 10.41
CA VAL A 54 31.32 5.06 9.43
C VAL A 54 30.36 4.01 9.98
N CYS A 55 30.46 3.63 11.25
CA CYS A 55 29.50 2.73 11.90
C CYS A 55 28.09 3.33 11.98
N CYS A 56 27.96 4.61 12.36
CA CYS A 56 26.66 5.31 12.37
C CYS A 56 26.06 5.42 10.95
N PHE A 57 26.89 5.65 9.92
CA PHE A 57 26.44 5.64 8.54
C PHE A 57 26.02 4.24 8.08
N ALA A 58 26.79 3.20 8.41
CA ALA A 58 26.43 1.81 8.11
C ALA A 58 25.13 1.38 8.81
N VAL A 59 24.90 1.80 10.05
CA VAL A 59 23.64 1.58 10.78
C VAL A 59 22.49 2.38 10.17
N LEU A 60 22.70 3.65 9.77
CA LEU A 60 21.70 4.43 9.03
C LEU A 60 21.33 3.76 7.69
N VAL A 61 22.32 3.31 6.93
CA VAL A 61 22.13 2.58 5.67
C VAL A 61 21.37 1.28 5.93
N ALA A 62 21.75 0.49 6.94
CA ALA A 62 21.04 -0.74 7.30
C ALA A 62 19.59 -0.47 7.75
N LEU A 63 19.33 0.61 8.52
CA LEU A 63 17.98 1.01 8.91
C LEU A 63 17.15 1.52 7.72
N ILE A 64 17.77 2.21 6.75
CA ILE A 64 17.12 2.63 5.51
C ILE A 64 16.77 1.41 4.65
N PHE A 65 17.69 0.45 4.47
CA PHE A 65 17.39 -0.79 3.74
C PHE A 65 16.34 -1.63 4.46
N SER A 66 16.41 -1.82 5.78
CA SER A 66 15.36 -2.50 6.57
C SER A 66 14.01 -1.77 6.57
N ALA A 67 13.96 -0.48 6.22
CA ALA A 67 12.73 0.28 6.02
C ALA A 67 12.22 0.27 4.55
N VAL A 68 13.03 -0.23 3.60
CA VAL A 68 12.72 -0.34 2.17
C VAL A 68 12.41 -1.79 1.77
N ASP A 69 13.04 -2.77 2.42
CA ASP A 69 12.93 -4.20 2.16
C ASP A 69 12.22 -4.96 3.30
N ILE A 70 10.89 -4.80 3.41
CA ILE A 70 9.97 -5.93 3.69
C ILE A 70 8.65 -5.74 2.91
N TRP A 71 8.72 -5.69 1.57
CA TRP A 71 7.56 -5.92 0.70
C TRP A 71 8.02 -6.68 -0.55
N GLY A 72 8.12 -8.00 -0.44
CA GLY A 72 8.50 -8.90 -1.53
C GLY A 72 7.38 -9.02 -2.57
N GLU A 73 7.40 -8.12 -3.55
CA GLU A 73 6.34 -8.00 -4.57
C GLU A 73 6.85 -8.20 -6.02
N ASP A 74 8.17 -8.25 -6.24
CA ASP A 74 8.77 -8.36 -7.58
C ASP A 74 8.82 -9.80 -8.15
N GLU A 75 8.34 -10.81 -7.42
CA GLU A 75 8.52 -12.25 -7.74
C GLU A 75 7.85 -12.72 -9.04
N ASP A 76 6.81 -12.02 -9.53
CA ASP A 76 6.07 -12.39 -10.74
C ASP A 76 6.48 -11.64 -12.01
N GLY A 77 7.38 -10.64 -11.91
CA GLY A 77 7.99 -9.98 -13.06
C GLY A 77 7.04 -9.14 -13.92
N ILE A 78 5.83 -8.84 -13.44
CA ILE A 78 4.88 -7.99 -14.16
C ILE A 78 5.09 -6.53 -13.76
N THR A 79 5.74 -5.76 -14.65
CA THR A 79 5.97 -4.32 -14.46
C THR A 79 4.97 -3.47 -15.25
N GLU A 80 4.91 -2.17 -14.97
CA GLU A 80 4.09 -1.19 -15.71
C GLU A 80 4.43 -1.12 -17.23
N GLU A 81 5.63 -1.56 -17.61
CA GLU A 81 6.07 -1.64 -19.01
C GLU A 81 5.71 -2.99 -19.67
N ASN A 82 5.77 -4.09 -18.92
CA ASN A 82 5.54 -5.46 -19.41
C ASN A 82 4.10 -5.97 -19.22
N CYS A 83 3.17 -5.09 -18.82
CA CYS A 83 1.81 -5.48 -18.48
C CYS A 83 0.88 -5.60 -19.72
N SER A 84 -0.08 -6.53 -19.64
CA SER A 84 -1.07 -6.77 -20.69
C SER A 84 -2.19 -5.74 -20.66
N LYS A 85 -2.55 -5.28 -21.86
CA LYS A 85 -3.61 -4.29 -22.15
C LYS A 85 -4.79 -4.91 -22.91
N ASP A 86 -4.74 -6.21 -23.22
CA ASP A 86 -5.88 -6.96 -23.75
C ASP A 86 -6.58 -7.70 -22.59
N CYS A 87 -7.89 -7.47 -22.48
CA CYS A 87 -8.64 -7.66 -21.25
C CYS A 87 -9.98 -8.32 -21.56
N ARG A 88 -10.21 -9.53 -21.05
CA ARG A 88 -11.54 -10.15 -21.10
C ARG A 88 -12.33 -9.72 -19.88
N VAL A 89 -13.45 -9.03 -20.07
CA VAL A 89 -14.31 -8.49 -19.01
C VAL A 89 -15.66 -9.18 -19.03
N VAL A 90 -16.12 -9.65 -17.88
CA VAL A 90 -17.38 -10.39 -17.71
C VAL A 90 -18.14 -9.80 -16.52
N LEU A 91 -19.42 -9.45 -16.73
CA LEU A 91 -20.30 -9.05 -15.65
C LEU A 91 -20.68 -10.28 -14.82
N VAL A 92 -20.69 -10.14 -13.49
CA VAL A 92 -21.25 -11.13 -12.58
C VAL A 92 -22.31 -10.50 -11.71
N GLU A 93 -23.35 -11.28 -11.43
CA GLU A 93 -24.43 -10.90 -10.53
C GLU A 93 -24.71 -12.04 -9.55
N ASN A 94 -25.06 -11.71 -8.31
CA ASN A 94 -25.91 -12.59 -7.53
C ASN A 94 -27.33 -12.04 -7.61
N ILE A 95 -28.31 -12.93 -7.73
CA ILE A 95 -29.73 -12.57 -7.75
C ILE A 95 -30.42 -13.49 -6.73
N PRO A 96 -31.21 -12.94 -5.79
CA PRO A 96 -31.92 -13.72 -4.78
C PRO A 96 -32.79 -14.84 -5.38
N GLU A 97 -32.80 -16.00 -4.71
CA GLU A 97 -33.49 -17.23 -5.13
C GLU A 97 -35.02 -17.05 -5.33
N ASP A 98 -35.62 -16.04 -4.69
CA ASP A 98 -37.03 -15.66 -4.81
C ASP A 98 -37.35 -14.77 -6.04
N ILE A 99 -36.34 -14.23 -6.73
CA ILE A 99 -36.51 -13.36 -7.90
C ILE A 99 -36.33 -14.16 -9.19
N SER A 100 -37.47 -14.53 -9.80
CA SER A 100 -37.50 -15.16 -11.12
C SER A 100 -37.65 -14.14 -12.26
N PHE A 101 -37.04 -14.44 -13.42
CA PHE A 101 -37.20 -13.67 -14.65
C PHE A 101 -38.00 -14.45 -15.69
N LEU A 102 -38.62 -13.73 -16.62
CA LEU A 102 -39.25 -14.30 -17.81
C LEU A 102 -38.21 -15.07 -18.65
N ASN A 103 -38.59 -16.23 -19.20
CA ASN A 103 -37.72 -17.18 -19.92
C ASN A 103 -36.87 -16.60 -21.07
N ASN A 104 -37.15 -15.37 -21.54
CA ASN A 104 -36.37 -14.67 -22.57
C ASN A 104 -35.31 -13.71 -21.98
N SER A 105 -35.06 -13.75 -20.66
CA SER A 105 -34.01 -12.95 -20.01
C SER A 105 -32.62 -13.34 -20.49
N THR A 106 -31.74 -12.36 -20.67
CA THR A 106 -30.32 -12.59 -20.93
C THR A 106 -29.68 -13.40 -19.81
N SER A 107 -28.97 -14.47 -20.16
CA SER A 107 -28.18 -15.25 -19.21
C SER A 107 -27.13 -14.37 -18.52
N HIS A 108 -27.15 -14.36 -17.19
CA HIS A 108 -26.13 -13.74 -16.34
C HIS A 108 -25.14 -14.81 -15.88
N LEU A 109 -23.92 -14.43 -15.50
CA LEU A 109 -22.98 -15.32 -14.84
C LEU A 109 -23.17 -15.20 -13.31
N PRO A 110 -23.59 -16.26 -12.60
CA PRO A 110 -23.71 -16.23 -11.14
C PRO A 110 -22.37 -15.92 -10.48
N LEU A 111 -22.38 -15.00 -9.51
CA LEU A 111 -21.19 -14.54 -8.80
C LEU A 111 -20.32 -15.68 -8.25
N SER A 112 -20.93 -16.70 -7.64
CA SER A 112 -20.22 -17.86 -7.10
C SER A 112 -19.42 -18.60 -8.18
N ILE A 113 -20.04 -18.93 -9.32
CA ILE A 113 -19.38 -19.51 -10.50
C ILE A 113 -18.26 -18.58 -11.01
N GLY A 114 -18.51 -17.27 -10.98
CA GLY A 114 -17.51 -16.25 -11.28
C GLY A 114 -16.26 -16.32 -10.41
N LEU A 115 -16.41 -16.41 -9.10
CA LEU A 115 -15.29 -16.50 -8.15
C LEU A 115 -14.56 -17.85 -8.25
N TYR A 116 -15.26 -18.98 -8.47
CA TYR A 116 -14.61 -20.26 -8.78
C TYR A 116 -13.75 -20.18 -10.04
N ASN A 117 -14.22 -19.48 -11.08
CA ASN A 117 -13.43 -19.28 -12.30
C ASN A 117 -12.13 -18.50 -12.05
N LEU A 118 -12.09 -17.56 -11.09
CA LEU A 118 -10.82 -16.94 -10.66
C LEU A 118 -9.92 -17.92 -9.89
N LEU A 119 -10.45 -18.68 -8.92
CA LEU A 119 -9.67 -19.67 -8.18
C LEU A 119 -9.09 -20.77 -9.09
N ASN A 120 -9.78 -21.09 -10.19
CA ASN A 120 -9.31 -22.02 -11.21
C ASN A 120 -8.24 -21.43 -12.15
N GLN A 121 -8.06 -20.11 -12.19
CA GLN A 121 -6.96 -19.45 -12.90
C GLN A 121 -5.73 -19.17 -12.03
N ALA A 122 -5.85 -19.27 -10.70
CA ALA A 122 -4.77 -18.97 -9.77
C ALA A 122 -3.60 -19.98 -9.85
N ILE A 123 -2.36 -19.45 -9.84
CA ILE A 123 -1.11 -20.20 -9.97
C ILE A 123 -0.17 -19.97 -8.77
N ARG A 124 -0.11 -18.74 -8.24
CA ARG A 124 0.83 -18.35 -7.17
C ARG A 124 0.16 -17.67 -5.99
N VAL A 125 -0.69 -16.67 -6.23
CA VAL A 125 -1.26 -15.84 -5.17
C VAL A 125 -2.71 -15.43 -5.46
N VAL A 126 -3.53 -15.51 -4.42
CA VAL A 126 -4.88 -14.94 -4.35
C VAL A 126 -4.90 -13.92 -3.22
N GLU A 127 -5.20 -12.67 -3.55
CA GLU A 127 -5.24 -11.53 -2.64
C GLU A 127 -6.69 -11.05 -2.54
N ILE A 128 -7.25 -10.94 -1.33
CA ILE A 128 -8.66 -10.60 -1.13
C ILE A 128 -8.80 -9.46 -0.14
N VAL A 129 -9.51 -8.40 -0.53
CA VAL A 129 -10.07 -7.40 0.38
C VAL A 129 -11.55 -7.71 0.57
N SER A 130 -12.03 -7.75 1.82
CA SER A 130 -13.46 -7.87 2.12
C SER A 130 -13.79 -7.25 3.48
N PRO A 131 -14.94 -6.57 3.63
CA PRO A 131 -15.33 -5.96 4.90
C PRO A 131 -15.72 -6.98 5.98
N GLN A 132 -16.16 -8.18 5.58
CA GLN A 132 -16.65 -9.23 6.47
C GLN A 132 -16.33 -10.61 5.90
N TRP A 133 -16.17 -11.60 6.78
CA TRP A 133 -15.93 -13.02 6.47
C TRP A 133 -16.88 -13.91 7.28
N LEU A 134 -17.90 -14.45 6.61
CA LEU A 134 -18.96 -15.32 7.13
C LEU A 134 -19.52 -16.19 6.00
N LEU A 135 -18.71 -17.11 5.48
CA LEU A 135 -19.06 -18.03 4.39
C LEU A 135 -19.76 -19.30 4.90
N ASN A 136 -19.71 -19.59 6.20
CA ASN A 136 -20.31 -20.78 6.82
C ASN A 136 -21.24 -20.41 7.99
N SER A 137 -22.55 -20.41 7.75
CA SER A 137 -23.56 -20.33 8.83
C SER A 137 -23.61 -21.62 9.66
N SER A 138 -24.21 -21.55 10.85
CA SER A 138 -24.51 -22.68 11.73
C SER A 138 -25.65 -23.57 11.23
N ASP A 139 -26.55 -23.00 10.44
CA ASP A 139 -27.88 -23.55 10.19
C ASP A 139 -27.87 -24.42 8.92
N ASN A 140 -28.90 -25.25 8.72
CA ASN A 140 -28.82 -26.33 7.72
C ASN A 140 -29.54 -26.08 6.39
N GLU A 141 -29.66 -24.81 5.98
CA GLU A 141 -30.33 -24.40 4.73
C GLU A 141 -29.50 -24.67 3.47
N SER A 142 -30.20 -24.78 2.34
CA SER A 142 -29.62 -24.90 0.99
C SER A 142 -28.84 -23.66 0.56
N SER A 143 -29.31 -22.47 0.90
CA SER A 143 -28.72 -21.20 0.45
C SER A 143 -27.32 -20.93 1.05
N PHE A 144 -26.83 -21.76 1.98
CA PHE A 144 -25.45 -21.73 2.48
C PHE A 144 -24.44 -22.48 1.59
N GLN A 145 -24.89 -23.32 0.65
CA GLN A 145 -23.99 -24.16 -0.15
C GLN A 145 -22.97 -23.36 -0.99
N PRO A 146 -23.32 -22.22 -1.63
CA PRO A 146 -22.35 -21.40 -2.37
C PRO A 146 -21.21 -20.88 -1.49
N GLY A 147 -21.51 -20.46 -0.25
CA GLY A 147 -20.50 -19.98 0.71
C GLY A 147 -19.61 -21.11 1.23
N ARG A 148 -20.21 -22.24 1.65
CA ARG A 148 -19.47 -23.40 2.16
C ARG A 148 -18.50 -24.00 1.12
N ALA A 149 -18.93 -24.11 -0.13
CA ALA A 149 -18.07 -24.59 -1.22
C ALA A 149 -16.96 -23.57 -1.60
N LEU A 150 -17.20 -22.27 -1.45
CA LEU A 150 -16.18 -21.24 -1.68
C LEU A 150 -15.11 -21.26 -0.58
N LEU A 151 -15.53 -21.38 0.68
CA LEU A 151 -14.63 -21.56 1.83
C LEU A 151 -13.74 -22.80 1.65
N SER A 152 -14.33 -23.93 1.25
CA SER A 152 -13.57 -25.16 0.95
C SER A 152 -12.58 -24.98 -0.20
N SER A 153 -12.96 -24.24 -1.25
CA SER A 153 -12.07 -23.94 -2.39
C SER A 153 -10.90 -23.04 -1.99
N LEU A 154 -11.12 -22.09 -1.09
CA LEU A 154 -10.05 -21.25 -0.50
C LEU A 154 -9.12 -22.06 0.41
N GLN A 155 -9.64 -23.00 1.21
CA GLN A 155 -8.83 -23.93 2.00
C GLN A 155 -7.94 -24.82 1.10
N GLY A 156 -8.43 -25.22 -0.07
CA GLY A 156 -7.70 -26.02 -1.06
C GLY A 156 -6.49 -25.32 -1.71
N LEU A 157 -6.38 -23.99 -1.63
CA LEU A 157 -5.28 -23.24 -2.26
C LEU A 157 -3.90 -23.65 -1.74
N LYS A 158 -3.75 -23.89 -0.43
CA LYS A 158 -2.47 -24.33 0.15
C LYS A 158 -1.97 -25.65 -0.46
N ALA A 159 -2.89 -26.59 -0.71
CA ALA A 159 -2.57 -27.89 -1.32
C ALA A 159 -2.13 -27.77 -2.79
N ARG A 160 -2.49 -26.67 -3.46
CA ARG A 160 -2.01 -26.30 -4.81
C ARG A 160 -0.72 -25.49 -4.81
N GLY A 161 -0.15 -25.19 -3.63
CA GLY A 161 1.01 -24.29 -3.48
C GLY A 161 0.69 -22.80 -3.62
N ILE A 162 -0.58 -22.43 -3.62
CA ILE A 162 -1.05 -21.04 -3.84
C ILE A 162 -1.13 -20.32 -2.50
N GLN A 163 -0.51 -19.15 -2.42
CA GLN A 163 -0.61 -18.24 -1.27
C GLN A 163 -1.99 -17.58 -1.24
N LEU A 164 -2.59 -17.46 -0.06
CA LEU A 164 -3.84 -16.73 0.17
C LEU A 164 -3.57 -15.59 1.15
N LYS A 165 -3.75 -14.34 0.69
CA LYS A 165 -3.52 -13.13 1.48
C LYS A 165 -4.83 -12.36 1.62
N ILE A 166 -5.22 -12.00 2.85
CA ILE A 166 -6.53 -11.43 3.16
C ILE A 166 -6.39 -10.11 3.93
N SER A 167 -6.87 -9.02 3.36
CA SER A 167 -7.17 -7.77 4.08
C SER A 167 -8.62 -7.79 4.54
N SER A 168 -8.84 -7.79 5.86
CA SER A 168 -10.17 -7.84 6.47
C SER A 168 -10.45 -6.59 7.31
N GLY A 169 -11.72 -6.17 7.36
CA GLY A 169 -12.20 -5.36 8.48
C GLY A 169 -12.07 -6.13 9.81
N ILE A 170 -12.05 -5.42 10.94
CA ILE A 170 -12.08 -6.07 12.26
C ILE A 170 -13.46 -6.72 12.44
N ALA A 171 -13.48 -8.06 12.40
CA ALA A 171 -14.67 -8.88 12.60
C ALA A 171 -14.29 -10.20 13.28
N ASN A 172 -15.13 -10.68 14.20
CA ASN A 172 -14.92 -11.95 14.92
C ASN A 172 -15.24 -13.17 14.03
N SER A 173 -14.48 -13.37 12.95
CA SER A 173 -14.64 -14.52 12.06
C SER A 173 -13.83 -15.72 12.55
N THR A 174 -14.52 -16.78 12.96
CA THR A 174 -13.88 -18.08 13.28
C THR A 174 -13.54 -18.89 12.03
N GLU A 175 -13.70 -18.32 10.84
CA GLU A 175 -13.36 -18.94 9.55
C GLU A 175 -11.98 -18.50 9.07
N LEU A 176 -11.61 -17.23 9.29
CA LEU A 176 -10.28 -16.71 8.94
C LEU A 176 -9.14 -17.48 9.61
N SER A 177 -9.35 -17.98 10.84
CA SER A 177 -8.39 -18.86 11.54
C SER A 177 -8.42 -20.33 11.09
N LYS A 178 -9.40 -20.74 10.26
CA LYS A 178 -9.50 -22.06 9.63
C LYS A 178 -9.04 -22.05 8.16
N LEU A 179 -8.83 -20.86 7.59
CA LEU A 179 -8.10 -20.68 6.35
C LEU A 179 -6.61 -20.71 6.64
N ASN A 180 -5.83 -21.42 5.83
CA ASN A 180 -4.38 -21.23 5.81
C ASN A 180 -4.07 -19.98 4.96
N ALA A 181 -4.45 -18.83 5.49
CA ALA A 181 -4.24 -17.52 4.88
C ALA A 181 -3.33 -16.67 5.77
N GLU A 182 -2.62 -15.74 5.13
CA GLU A 182 -1.98 -14.62 5.81
C GLU A 182 -3.04 -13.51 5.93
N VAL A 183 -3.37 -13.06 7.15
CA VAL A 183 -4.55 -12.22 7.42
C VAL A 183 -4.18 -10.91 8.10
N HIS A 184 -4.44 -9.80 7.42
CA HIS A 184 -4.18 -8.43 7.88
C HIS A 184 -5.50 -7.74 8.23
N TYR A 185 -5.72 -7.47 9.52
CA TYR A 185 -6.91 -6.78 10.03
C TYR A 185 -6.71 -5.26 10.03
N ILE A 186 -7.71 -4.52 9.56
CA ILE A 186 -7.64 -3.07 9.33
C ILE A 186 -8.62 -2.33 10.23
N ASN A 187 -8.10 -1.45 11.09
CA ASN A 187 -8.88 -0.68 12.06
C ASN A 187 -9.44 0.61 11.46
N MET A 188 -10.39 0.50 10.51
CA MET A 188 -11.02 1.67 9.88
C MET A 188 -11.72 2.62 10.88
N ALA A 189 -12.14 2.09 12.03
CA ALA A 189 -12.71 2.87 13.13
C ALA A 189 -11.68 3.78 13.82
N ALA A 190 -10.46 3.31 14.06
CA ALA A 190 -9.38 4.19 14.53
C ALA A 190 -8.90 5.14 13.42
N LEU A 191 -8.66 4.60 12.22
CA LEU A 191 -8.05 5.34 11.11
C LEU A 191 -8.93 6.48 10.57
N THR A 192 -10.25 6.28 10.50
CA THR A 192 -11.18 7.24 9.87
C THR A 192 -12.53 7.41 10.59
N LYS A 193 -12.77 6.69 11.69
CA LYS A 193 -14.10 6.57 12.33
C LYS A 193 -15.18 5.99 11.41
N GLY A 194 -14.75 5.23 10.39
CA GLY A 194 -15.60 4.56 9.41
C GLY A 194 -15.39 3.04 9.40
N ASN A 195 -15.96 2.39 8.40
CA ASN A 195 -15.82 0.94 8.17
C ASN A 195 -15.06 0.67 6.87
N LEU A 196 -14.53 -0.55 6.72
CA LEU A 196 -14.15 -1.05 5.40
C LEU A 196 -15.43 -1.37 4.62
N HIS A 197 -15.47 -1.03 3.33
CA HIS A 197 -16.58 -1.37 2.42
C HIS A 197 -16.09 -2.03 1.11
N SER A 198 -14.84 -1.80 0.73
CA SER A 198 -14.19 -2.37 -0.45
C SER A 198 -14.22 -3.89 -0.45
N SER A 199 -14.74 -4.50 -1.52
CA SER A 199 -14.65 -5.94 -1.76
C SER A 199 -14.10 -6.21 -3.16
N PHE A 200 -12.90 -6.77 -3.24
CA PHE A 200 -12.22 -7.08 -4.49
C PHE A 200 -11.17 -8.17 -4.28
N TRP A 201 -10.87 -8.92 -5.34
CA TRP A 201 -9.88 -9.98 -5.35
C TRP A 201 -8.86 -9.71 -6.45
N VAL A 202 -7.56 -9.90 -6.20
CA VAL A 202 -6.52 -9.94 -7.24
C VAL A 202 -5.90 -11.34 -7.27
N VAL A 203 -5.67 -11.86 -8.48
CA VAL A 203 -5.11 -13.19 -8.72
C VAL A 203 -3.91 -13.06 -9.67
N ASP A 204 -2.74 -13.47 -9.19
CA ASP A 204 -1.45 -13.45 -9.90
C ASP A 204 -1.14 -12.12 -10.62
N ARG A 205 -1.57 -10.97 -10.05
CA ARG A 205 -1.52 -9.61 -10.64
C ARG A 205 -2.02 -9.55 -12.11
N LYS A 206 -2.92 -10.46 -12.50
CA LYS A 206 -3.30 -10.70 -13.90
C LYS A 206 -4.81 -10.80 -14.11
N HIS A 207 -5.53 -11.31 -13.12
CA HIS A 207 -6.99 -11.42 -13.12
C HIS A 207 -7.55 -10.81 -11.83
N PHE A 208 -8.77 -10.28 -11.85
CA PHE A 208 -9.39 -9.71 -10.65
C PHE A 208 -10.91 -9.77 -10.65
N TYR A 209 -11.50 -9.68 -9.45
CA TYR A 209 -12.91 -9.37 -9.18
C TYR A 209 -12.99 -8.01 -8.51
N ILE A 210 -13.98 -7.19 -8.85
CA ILE A 210 -14.38 -6.01 -8.07
C ILE A 210 -15.90 -5.86 -8.11
N GLY A 211 -16.55 -5.60 -6.98
CA GLY A 211 -18.00 -5.48 -6.92
C GLY A 211 -18.53 -5.26 -5.51
N SER A 212 -19.84 -5.38 -5.35
CA SER A 212 -20.52 -5.12 -4.07
C SER A 212 -20.41 -6.26 -3.05
N ALA A 213 -20.22 -7.49 -3.50
CA ALA A 213 -20.33 -8.68 -2.66
C ALA A 213 -19.14 -8.86 -1.71
N SER A 214 -19.42 -8.79 -0.41
CA SER A 214 -18.52 -9.24 0.65
C SER A 214 -18.43 -10.78 0.73
N MET A 215 -17.47 -11.31 1.49
CA MET A 215 -17.35 -12.74 1.81
C MET A 215 -18.37 -13.18 2.89
N ASP A 216 -19.63 -12.82 2.71
CA ASP A 216 -20.79 -13.27 3.49
C ASP A 216 -21.61 -14.22 2.59
N TRP A 217 -22.04 -15.37 3.11
CA TRP A 217 -22.86 -16.33 2.36
C TRP A 217 -24.12 -15.69 1.75
N ARG A 218 -24.67 -14.65 2.40
CA ARG A 218 -25.83 -13.89 1.89
C ARG A 218 -25.52 -13.21 0.56
N SER A 219 -24.32 -12.68 0.40
CA SER A 219 -23.85 -12.05 -0.83
C SER A 219 -23.69 -13.07 -1.98
N LEU A 220 -23.65 -14.37 -1.68
CA LEU A 220 -23.51 -15.47 -2.63
C LEU A 220 -24.80 -16.25 -2.88
N ALA A 221 -25.93 -15.81 -2.31
CA ALA A 221 -27.23 -16.47 -2.45
C ALA A 221 -28.44 -15.50 -2.34
N THR A 222 -28.57 -14.77 -1.24
CA THR A 222 -29.83 -14.07 -0.85
C THR A 222 -29.84 -12.55 -1.03
N ARG A 223 -28.70 -11.91 -1.37
CA ARG A 223 -28.63 -10.50 -1.76
C ARG A 223 -28.56 -10.34 -3.26
N LYS A 224 -29.11 -9.25 -3.80
CA LYS A 224 -28.70 -8.81 -5.14
C LYS A 224 -27.31 -8.17 -5.04
N GLU A 225 -26.35 -8.77 -5.73
CA GLU A 225 -24.98 -8.26 -5.82
C GLU A 225 -24.61 -8.03 -7.28
N LEU A 226 -23.71 -7.09 -7.53
CA LEU A 226 -23.19 -6.75 -8.86
C LEU A 226 -21.67 -6.67 -8.81
N GLY A 227 -21.00 -7.15 -9.85
CA GLY A 227 -19.55 -7.08 -9.95
C GLY A 227 -19.02 -7.33 -11.34
N VAL A 228 -17.71 -7.14 -11.47
CA VAL A 228 -16.98 -7.28 -12.73
C VAL A 228 -15.80 -8.22 -12.50
N LEU A 229 -15.70 -9.24 -13.34
CA LEU A 229 -14.52 -10.09 -13.46
C LEU A 229 -13.70 -9.65 -14.65
N VAL A 230 -12.40 -9.54 -14.45
CA VAL A 230 -11.44 -9.11 -15.48
C VAL A 230 -10.32 -10.14 -15.54
N TYR A 231 -10.05 -10.64 -16.75
CA TYR A 231 -9.04 -11.67 -17.01
C TYR A 231 -7.98 -11.18 -17.99
N ASN A 232 -6.74 -11.65 -17.82
CA ASN A 232 -5.54 -11.34 -18.63
C ASN A 232 -5.13 -9.85 -18.67
N CYS A 233 -5.71 -9.00 -17.83
CA CYS A 233 -5.61 -7.54 -17.90
C CYS A 233 -4.58 -6.98 -16.91
N SER A 234 -3.33 -7.46 -17.00
CA SER A 234 -2.37 -7.24 -15.90
C SER A 234 -2.01 -5.78 -15.65
N CYS A 235 -2.14 -4.85 -16.59
CA CYS A 235 -1.95 -3.42 -16.29
C CYS A 235 -2.97 -2.88 -15.28
N LEU A 236 -4.23 -3.31 -15.40
CA LEU A 236 -5.32 -2.87 -14.53
C LEU A 236 -5.34 -3.67 -13.23
N ALA A 237 -4.95 -4.95 -13.28
CA ALA A 237 -4.77 -5.79 -12.09
C ALA A 237 -3.58 -5.34 -11.22
N LEU A 238 -2.48 -4.86 -11.81
CA LEU A 238 -1.39 -4.19 -11.08
C LEU A 238 -1.87 -2.91 -10.38
N ASP A 239 -2.68 -2.10 -11.05
CA ASP A 239 -3.18 -0.86 -10.46
C ASP A 239 -4.14 -1.12 -9.28
N LEU A 240 -4.93 -2.20 -9.36
CA LEU A 240 -5.76 -2.68 -8.25
C LEU A 240 -4.94 -3.38 -7.15
N HIS A 241 -3.87 -4.10 -7.48
CA HIS A 241 -2.92 -4.68 -6.52
C HIS A 241 -2.31 -3.59 -5.62
N LYS A 242 -1.93 -2.43 -6.18
CA LYS A 242 -1.46 -1.31 -5.35
C LYS A 242 -2.48 -0.80 -4.32
N VAL A 243 -3.77 -1.00 -4.57
CA VAL A 243 -4.84 -0.74 -3.59
C VAL A 243 -4.89 -1.85 -2.53
N PHE A 244 -4.67 -3.12 -2.92
CA PHE A 244 -4.47 -4.21 -1.95
C PHE A 244 -3.27 -3.95 -1.05
N SER A 245 -2.08 -3.66 -1.60
CA SER A 245 -0.87 -3.39 -0.81
C SER A 245 -1.00 -2.18 0.13
N LEU A 246 -1.84 -1.19 -0.21
CA LEU A 246 -2.18 -0.09 0.69
C LEU A 246 -3.00 -0.58 1.89
N TYR A 247 -4.04 -1.38 1.66
CA TYR A 247 -4.84 -2.00 2.74
C TYR A 247 -4.01 -2.99 3.57
N TRP A 248 -3.13 -3.76 2.93
CA TRP A 248 -2.23 -4.72 3.54
C TRP A 248 -1.21 -4.04 4.49
N GLY A 249 -0.64 -2.90 4.07
CA GLY A 249 0.27 -2.08 4.87
C GLY A 249 -0.36 -1.33 6.05
N LEU A 250 -1.69 -1.36 6.19
CA LEU A 250 -2.44 -0.75 7.31
C LEU A 250 -2.65 -1.70 8.50
N GLN A 251 -2.11 -2.91 8.46
CA GLN A 251 -2.10 -3.83 9.60
C GLN A 251 -1.46 -3.16 10.83
N TYR A 252 -2.15 -3.25 11.97
CA TYR A 252 -1.75 -2.63 13.25
C TYR A 252 -1.50 -1.10 13.16
N LYS A 253 -2.16 -0.39 12.24
CA LYS A 253 -2.14 1.09 12.19
C LYS A 253 -3.44 1.66 12.77
N ASP A 254 -3.29 2.53 13.76
CA ASP A 254 -4.36 3.38 14.29
C ASP A 254 -4.30 4.83 13.76
N PHE A 255 -3.30 5.15 12.92
CA PHE A 255 -3.17 6.44 12.23
C PHE A 255 -2.78 6.25 10.76
N ILE A 256 -3.22 7.17 9.90
CA ILE A 256 -2.89 7.16 8.47
C ILE A 256 -1.48 7.75 8.26
N PRO A 257 -0.58 7.11 7.48
CA PRO A 257 0.72 7.67 7.13
C PRO A 257 0.59 9.02 6.42
N SER A 258 1.43 9.99 6.79
CA SER A 258 1.48 11.31 6.13
C SER A 258 2.10 11.30 4.73
N PHE A 259 2.75 10.19 4.35
CA PHE A 259 3.26 9.93 3.01
C PHE A 259 3.14 8.44 2.68
N TRP A 260 2.81 8.15 1.43
CA TRP A 260 2.75 6.79 0.89
C TRP A 260 4.04 6.45 0.11
N SER A 261 4.45 5.18 0.13
CA SER A 261 5.56 4.71 -0.72
C SER A 261 5.25 4.89 -2.21
N LYS A 262 6.27 5.17 -3.02
CA LYS A 262 6.15 5.24 -4.49
C LYS A 262 5.56 3.95 -5.08
N ARG A 263 5.81 2.79 -4.46
CA ARG A 263 5.22 1.49 -4.87
C ARG A 263 3.67 1.53 -4.90
N LEU A 264 3.05 2.35 -4.05
CA LEU A 264 1.58 2.50 -3.94
C LEU A 264 0.99 3.60 -4.85
N PHE A 265 1.80 4.35 -5.60
CA PHE A 265 1.28 5.40 -6.50
C PHE A 265 0.54 4.75 -7.67
N ALA A 266 -0.61 5.29 -8.05
CA ALA A 266 -1.44 4.70 -9.11
C ALA A 266 -0.71 4.62 -10.46
N VAL A 267 -0.96 3.53 -11.19
CA VAL A 267 -0.55 3.37 -12.59
C VAL A 267 -1.41 4.23 -13.51
N SER A 268 -2.66 4.50 -13.12
CA SER A 268 -3.66 5.16 -13.97
C SER A 268 -4.66 6.03 -13.20
N ASN A 269 -5.25 7.00 -13.88
CA ASN A 269 -6.25 7.91 -13.29
C ASN A 269 -7.17 8.54 -14.35
N ARG A 270 -8.04 9.45 -13.89
CA ARG A 270 -9.03 10.15 -14.72
C ARG A 270 -8.43 10.93 -15.91
N ASP A 271 -7.24 11.49 -15.75
CA ASP A 271 -6.61 12.38 -16.73
C ASP A 271 -5.57 11.66 -17.60
N THR A 272 -4.97 10.58 -17.06
CA THR A 272 -4.15 9.61 -17.80
C THR A 272 -4.67 8.18 -17.57
N PRO A 273 -5.78 7.80 -18.23
CA PRO A 273 -6.34 6.44 -18.13
C PRO A 273 -5.59 5.44 -19.01
N LEU A 274 -5.68 4.15 -18.68
CA LEU A 274 -5.11 3.07 -19.50
C LEU A 274 -5.90 2.94 -20.82
N ASN A 275 -5.17 2.98 -21.93
CA ASN A 275 -5.66 2.52 -23.22
C ASN A 275 -5.68 0.98 -23.22
N LEU A 276 -6.87 0.39 -23.17
CA LEU A 276 -7.09 -1.05 -23.11
C LEU A 276 -7.91 -1.55 -24.32
N THR A 277 -7.82 -2.84 -24.58
CA THR A 277 -8.77 -3.59 -25.42
C THR A 277 -9.63 -4.44 -24.50
N ILE A 278 -10.91 -4.11 -24.36
CA ILE A 278 -11.88 -4.85 -23.55
C ILE A 278 -12.77 -5.66 -24.49
N ASN A 279 -12.71 -6.99 -24.41
CA ASN A 279 -13.45 -7.92 -25.28
C ASN A 279 -13.33 -7.55 -26.78
N GLY A 280 -12.12 -7.23 -27.25
CA GLY A 280 -11.85 -6.79 -28.62
C GLY A 280 -12.19 -5.31 -28.93
N THR A 281 -12.81 -4.57 -28.00
CA THR A 281 -13.22 -3.17 -28.18
C THR A 281 -12.26 -2.22 -27.46
N LYS A 282 -11.77 -1.16 -28.12
CA LYS A 282 -10.91 -0.15 -27.48
C LYS A 282 -11.68 0.60 -26.38
N ALA A 283 -11.08 0.70 -25.20
CA ALA A 283 -11.64 1.33 -24.02
C ALA A 283 -10.59 2.14 -23.25
N LEU A 284 -11.08 3.06 -22.41
CA LEU A 284 -10.28 3.76 -21.41
C LEU A 284 -10.74 3.31 -20.03
N ALA A 285 -9.79 2.95 -19.14
CA ALA A 285 -10.10 2.55 -17.77
C ALA A 285 -9.03 3.05 -16.79
N TYR A 286 -9.44 3.25 -15.54
CA TYR A 286 -8.56 3.50 -14.40
C TYR A 286 -9.22 2.98 -13.12
N VAL A 287 -8.43 2.72 -12.08
CA VAL A 287 -8.97 2.40 -10.74
C VAL A 287 -9.08 3.71 -9.94
N SER A 288 -10.24 3.94 -9.32
CA SER A 288 -10.46 4.98 -8.30
C SER A 288 -10.49 4.36 -6.89
N SER A 289 -10.44 5.18 -5.85
CA SER A 289 -10.62 4.73 -4.47
C SER A 289 -11.14 5.85 -3.55
N SER A 290 -11.54 5.48 -2.33
CA SER A 290 -12.01 6.40 -1.29
C SER A 290 -11.73 5.85 0.12
N PRO A 291 -11.84 6.66 1.19
CA PRO A 291 -11.97 8.13 1.20
C PRO A 291 -10.67 8.85 0.81
N ASP A 292 -10.75 10.16 0.56
CA ASP A 292 -9.65 11.00 0.06
C ASP A 292 -8.36 10.92 0.91
N VAL A 293 -8.47 10.71 2.21
CA VAL A 293 -7.33 10.55 3.13
C VAL A 293 -6.50 9.28 2.89
N PHE A 294 -7.05 8.28 2.18
CA PHE A 294 -6.37 7.06 1.77
C PHE A 294 -5.93 7.07 0.30
N ILE A 295 -6.07 8.18 -0.43
CA ILE A 295 -5.70 8.26 -1.84
C ILE A 295 -4.18 8.48 -1.96
N PRO A 296 -3.40 7.50 -2.48
CA PRO A 296 -1.99 7.70 -2.76
C PRO A 296 -1.80 8.62 -3.97
N LYS A 297 -0.58 9.14 -4.16
CA LYS A 297 -0.31 10.08 -5.26
C LYS A 297 -0.73 9.49 -6.61
N HIS A 298 -1.36 10.32 -7.43
CA HIS A 298 -1.88 10.03 -8.77
C HIS A 298 -3.12 9.11 -8.83
N ARG A 299 -3.70 8.65 -7.71
CA ARG A 299 -5.00 7.95 -7.72
C ARG A 299 -6.15 8.96 -7.78
N SER A 300 -7.19 8.69 -8.57
CA SER A 300 -8.44 9.49 -8.59
C SER A 300 -9.43 9.04 -7.51
N SER A 301 -10.26 9.96 -7.00
CA SER A 301 -11.28 9.62 -6.00
C SER A 301 -12.54 9.03 -6.62
N ASP A 302 -13.24 8.17 -5.88
CA ASP A 302 -14.52 7.60 -6.33
C ASP A 302 -15.57 8.68 -6.59
N LEU A 303 -15.61 9.75 -5.78
CA LEU A 303 -16.51 10.89 -5.99
C LEU A 303 -16.20 11.64 -7.29
N GLU A 304 -14.91 11.83 -7.61
CA GLU A 304 -14.47 12.44 -8.86
C GLU A 304 -14.81 11.58 -10.07
N ALA A 305 -14.59 10.25 -9.98
CA ALA A 305 -14.93 9.31 -11.03
C ALA A 305 -16.45 9.25 -11.29
N ILE A 306 -17.27 9.16 -10.23
CA ILE A 306 -18.73 9.15 -10.30
C ILE A 306 -19.26 10.46 -10.89
N ALA A 307 -18.79 11.61 -10.39
CA ALA A 307 -19.22 12.91 -10.90
C ALA A 307 -18.91 13.06 -12.39
N ARG A 308 -17.74 12.58 -12.85
CA ARG A 308 -17.39 12.62 -14.28
C ARG A 308 -18.21 11.64 -15.13
N VAL A 309 -18.47 10.42 -14.64
CA VAL A 309 -19.36 9.45 -15.33
C VAL A 309 -20.77 10.02 -15.51
N ILE A 310 -21.25 10.83 -14.57
CA ILE A 310 -22.54 11.53 -14.67
C ILE A 310 -22.46 12.71 -15.66
N GLN A 311 -21.37 13.49 -15.64
CA GLN A 311 -21.18 14.65 -16.52
C GLN A 311 -20.94 14.28 -18.00
N ASP A 312 -20.21 13.19 -18.27
CA ASP A 312 -19.89 12.71 -19.62
C ASP A 312 -21.08 11.92 -20.27
N ALA A 313 -22.21 11.76 -19.57
CA ALA A 313 -23.36 10.97 -20.02
C ALA A 313 -24.34 11.75 -20.91
N ASN A 314 -24.49 11.31 -22.17
CA ASN A 314 -25.25 12.03 -23.20
C ASN A 314 -26.72 11.59 -23.38
N HIS A 315 -27.15 10.47 -22.78
CA HIS A 315 -28.47 9.87 -23.05
C HIS A 315 -29.15 9.27 -21.80
N PHE A 316 -28.46 8.40 -21.08
CA PHE A 316 -28.98 7.71 -19.90
C PHE A 316 -27.84 7.31 -18.96
N ILE A 317 -28.17 7.12 -17.69
CA ILE A 317 -27.30 6.56 -16.66
C ILE A 317 -28.12 5.50 -15.93
N TYR A 318 -27.55 4.31 -15.73
CA TYR A 318 -28.14 3.28 -14.86
C TYR A 318 -27.35 3.26 -13.54
N ILE A 319 -28.07 3.43 -12.43
CA ILE A 319 -27.50 3.51 -11.08
C ILE A 319 -28.01 2.31 -10.28
N SER A 320 -27.11 1.53 -9.70
CA SER A 320 -27.42 0.43 -8.77
C SER A 320 -26.68 0.68 -7.46
N ILE A 321 -27.44 0.93 -6.38
CA ILE A 321 -26.96 1.42 -5.09
C ILE A 321 -27.78 0.81 -3.95
N THR A 322 -27.15 0.59 -2.80
CA THR A 322 -27.80 0.04 -1.60
C THR A 322 -28.77 1.04 -0.96
N ASP A 323 -28.33 2.30 -0.89
CA ASP A 323 -29.00 3.40 -0.22
C ASP A 323 -28.91 4.66 -1.08
N TYR A 324 -29.98 5.46 -1.11
CA TYR A 324 -30.00 6.75 -1.77
C TYR A 324 -30.58 7.83 -0.86
N LEU A 325 -29.75 8.82 -0.50
CA LEU A 325 -30.18 10.00 0.22
C LEU A 325 -29.72 11.27 -0.54
N PRO A 326 -30.59 11.89 -1.35
CA PRO A 326 -30.24 13.12 -2.07
C PRO A 326 -30.19 14.32 -1.12
N LEU A 327 -29.00 14.88 -0.93
CA LEU A 327 -28.81 16.10 -0.12
C LEU A 327 -29.01 17.34 -1.00
N MET A 328 -30.16 17.99 -0.87
CA MET A 328 -30.45 19.25 -1.56
C MET A 328 -29.78 20.45 -0.86
N GLY A 329 -28.47 20.58 -1.08
CA GLY A 329 -27.70 21.76 -0.66
C GLY A 329 -28.25 23.04 -1.29
N ARG A 330 -28.62 24.04 -0.45
CA ARG A 330 -29.37 25.23 -0.89
C ARG A 330 -28.51 26.36 -1.48
N ASN A 331 -27.19 26.16 -1.61
CA ASN A 331 -26.23 27.11 -2.18
C ASN A 331 -25.38 26.45 -3.27
N THR A 332 -25.06 27.20 -4.32
CA THR A 332 -24.43 26.72 -5.55
C THR A 332 -22.91 26.75 -5.51
N SER A 333 -22.25 25.67 -5.95
CA SER A 333 -20.96 25.64 -6.70
C SER A 333 -20.24 24.29 -6.67
N ARG A 334 -20.56 23.42 -5.70
CA ARG A 334 -20.10 22.02 -5.64
C ARG A 334 -21.27 21.04 -5.70
N LEU A 335 -21.04 19.90 -6.37
CA LEU A 335 -21.88 18.71 -6.23
C LEU A 335 -21.55 18.03 -4.91
N GLU A 336 -22.16 18.49 -3.83
CA GLU A 336 -21.90 17.94 -2.49
C GLU A 336 -22.56 16.57 -2.31
N GLN A 337 -21.70 15.54 -2.25
CA GLN A 337 -21.94 14.22 -1.67
C GLN A 337 -23.25 13.51 -2.07
N ILE A 338 -23.18 12.81 -3.21
CA ILE A 338 -23.91 11.55 -3.37
C ILE A 338 -23.33 10.56 -2.34
N CYS A 339 -24.01 10.42 -1.20
CA CYS A 339 -23.59 9.50 -0.14
C CYS A 339 -24.15 8.10 -0.41
N CYS A 340 -23.44 7.31 -1.23
CA CYS A 340 -23.75 5.90 -1.46
C CYS A 340 -22.70 5.01 -0.80
N ARG A 341 -23.15 3.97 -0.07
CA ARG A 341 -22.28 3.11 0.75
C ARG A 341 -21.51 2.05 -0.05
N THR A 342 -22.07 1.64 -1.18
CA THR A 342 -21.43 0.85 -2.22
C THR A 342 -22.04 1.26 -3.57
N VAL A 343 -21.22 1.37 -4.63
CA VAL A 343 -21.72 1.53 -5.99
C VAL A 343 -20.94 0.62 -6.94
N THR A 344 -21.64 -0.09 -7.83
CA THR A 344 -21.01 -0.84 -8.91
C THR A 344 -21.65 -0.39 -10.22
N TRP A 345 -20.81 0.11 -11.13
CA TRP A 345 -21.25 0.80 -12.35
C TRP A 345 -21.14 -0.09 -13.58
N GLN A 346 -22.17 -0.06 -14.42
CA GLN A 346 -22.17 -0.73 -15.72
C GLN A 346 -22.49 0.29 -16.82
N MET A 347 -21.48 0.65 -17.63
CA MET A 347 -21.65 1.50 -18.82
C MET A 347 -21.65 0.64 -20.08
N ASN A 348 -22.71 0.72 -20.89
CA ASN A 348 -22.81 0.02 -22.18
C ASN A 348 -22.86 1.05 -23.33
N LYS A 349 -21.68 1.45 -23.81
CA LYS A 349 -21.51 2.51 -24.81
C LYS A 349 -21.74 1.97 -26.23
N ARG A 350 -23.01 1.80 -26.63
CA ARG A 350 -23.39 1.34 -27.97
C ARG A 350 -23.07 2.40 -29.03
N TYR A 351 -21.87 2.32 -29.61
CA TYR A 351 -21.48 3.13 -30.77
C TYR A 351 -22.44 2.88 -31.93
N LYS A 352 -23.09 3.93 -32.44
CA LYS A 352 -23.72 3.90 -33.77
C LYS A 352 -22.63 4.01 -34.83
N GLY A 353 -22.65 3.10 -35.81
CA GLY A 353 -22.07 3.39 -37.12
C GLY A 353 -22.79 4.57 -37.77
N LYS A 354 -22.10 5.26 -38.67
CA LYS A 354 -22.73 6.16 -39.65
C LYS A 354 -23.20 5.33 -40.85
#